data_AF-A0A151UF45-F1
#
_entry.id   AF-A0A151UF45-F1
#
_cell.length_a   1.000
_cell.length_b   1.000
_cell.length_c   1.000
_cell.angle_alpha   90.00
_cell.angle_beta   90.00
_cell.angle_gamma   90.00
#
_symmetry.space_group_name_H-M   'P 1'
#
loop_
_entity.id
_entity.type
_entity.pdbx_description
1 polymer ?
#
loop_
_entity_poly.entity_id
_entity_poly.type
_entity_poly.pdbx_seq_one_letter_code
_entity_poly.pdbx_strand_id
1 'polypeptide(L)'
;MLTGEAEYWWEGTCQMLIGHGIVVDWVFFKRAFLVKYFPKSVRHAREAEFMRLQQGEMLVTEYAMRFEHLARFYTQATSKRLGSVGSLLKA
;
A
#
# COMPACT_ATOMS: atom_id res chain seq x y z
N MET A 1 -10.85 13.40 -4.18
CA MET A 1 -11.26 13.36 -5.59
C MET A 1 -10.11 12.79 -6.40
N LEU A 2 -10.38 11.98 -7.43
CA LEU A 2 -9.35 11.60 -8.41
C LEU A 2 -9.03 12.83 -9.27
N THR A 3 -7.81 12.92 -9.77
CA THR A 3 -7.38 14.03 -10.61
C THR A 3 -6.40 13.53 -11.66
N GLY A 4 -6.43 14.10 -12.87
CA GLY A 4 -5.47 13.79 -13.92
C GLY A 4 -5.66 12.39 -14.51
N GLU A 5 -4.58 11.62 -14.66
CA GLU A 5 -4.64 10.29 -15.32
C GLU A 5 -5.57 9.31 -14.60
N ALA A 6 -5.68 9.41 -13.27
CA ALA A 6 -6.56 8.54 -12.49
C ALA A 6 -8.04 8.84 -12.71
N GLU A 7 -8.39 10.08 -12.97
CA GLU A 7 -9.76 10.48 -13.33
C GLU A 7 -10.11 9.96 -14.72
N TYR A 8 -9.27 10.26 -15.71
CA TYR A 8 -9.47 9.81 -17.10
C TYR A 8 -9.59 8.28 -17.21
N TRP A 9 -8.70 7.54 -16.52
CA TRP A 9 -8.77 6.08 -16.49
C TRP A 9 -10.07 5.58 -15.86
N TRP A 10 -10.47 6.17 -14.73
CA TRP A 10 -11.66 5.71 -14.00
C TRP A 10 -12.93 5.99 -14.79
N GLU A 11 -13.05 7.15 -15.45
CA GLU A 11 -14.18 7.49 -16.31
C GLU A 11 -14.35 6.47 -17.46
N GLY A 12 -13.28 6.19 -18.20
CA GLY A 12 -13.33 5.21 -19.30
C GLY A 12 -13.64 3.79 -18.81
N THR A 13 -13.08 3.39 -17.66
CA THR A 13 -13.35 2.08 -17.05
C THR A 13 -14.80 1.97 -16.62
N CYS A 14 -15.35 2.99 -15.95
CA CYS A 14 -16.76 3.05 -15.56
C CYS A 14 -17.68 2.97 -16.76
N GLN A 15 -17.42 3.75 -17.81
CA GLN A 15 -18.26 3.78 -19.00
C GLN A 15 -18.35 2.40 -19.67
N MET A 16 -17.22 1.70 -19.77
CA MET A 16 -17.18 0.33 -20.30
C MET A 16 -17.94 -0.67 -19.41
N LEU A 17 -17.74 -0.61 -18.09
CA LEU A 17 -18.38 -1.53 -17.14
C LEU A 17 -19.89 -1.34 -17.10
N ILE A 18 -20.35 -0.09 -17.08
CA ILE A 18 -21.78 0.25 -17.13
C ILE A 18 -22.38 -0.19 -18.47
N GLY A 19 -21.65 -0.01 -19.59
CA GLY A 19 -22.05 -0.51 -20.90
C GLY A 19 -22.23 -2.04 -20.96
N HIS A 20 -21.50 -2.79 -20.13
CA HIS A 20 -21.66 -4.24 -19.95
C HIS A 20 -22.69 -4.62 -18.87
N GLY A 21 -23.42 -3.67 -18.30
CA GLY A 21 -24.41 -3.91 -17.24
C GLY A 21 -23.80 -4.27 -15.89
N ILE A 22 -22.50 -4.02 -15.68
CA ILE A 22 -21.82 -4.28 -14.41
C ILE A 22 -22.11 -3.13 -13.45
N VAL A 23 -22.64 -3.47 -12.27
CA VAL A 23 -22.83 -2.50 -11.19
C VAL A 23 -21.48 -2.14 -10.59
N VAL A 24 -21.08 -0.87 -10.73
CA VAL A 24 -19.86 -0.34 -10.14
C VAL A 24 -20.16 0.21 -8.76
N ASP A 25 -19.78 -0.55 -7.73
CA ASP A 25 -19.84 -0.09 -6.34
C ASP A 25 -18.47 0.39 -5.83
N TRP A 26 -18.46 0.92 -4.61
CA TRP A 26 -17.23 1.41 -3.97
C TRP A 26 -16.19 0.30 -3.73
N VAL A 27 -16.63 -0.94 -3.52
CA VAL A 27 -15.74 -2.08 -3.27
C VAL A 27 -15.00 -2.44 -4.56
N PHE A 28 -15.71 -2.45 -5.68
CA PHE A 28 -15.16 -2.68 -7.01
C PHE A 28 -14.15 -1.60 -7.37
N PHE A 29 -14.52 -0.32 -7.19
CA PHE A 29 -13.59 0.79 -7.42
C PHE A 29 -12.29 0.60 -6.66
N LYS A 30 -12.36 0.40 -5.33
CA LYS A 30 -11.16 0.21 -4.50
C LYS A 30 -10.29 -0.94 -5.00
N ARG A 31 -10.90 -2.06 -5.40
CA ARG A 31 -10.16 -3.21 -5.93
C ARG A 31 -9.47 -2.87 -7.24
N ALA A 32 -10.18 -2.31 -8.22
CA ALA A 32 -9.63 -1.94 -9.52
C ALA A 32 -8.50 -0.89 -9.37
N PHE A 33 -8.73 0.11 -8.53
CA PHE A 33 -7.78 1.16 -8.22
C PHE A 33 -6.48 0.59 -7.64
N LEU A 34 -6.59 -0.28 -6.62
CA LEU A 34 -5.42 -0.92 -6.02
C LEU A 34 -4.69 -1.84 -7.00
N VAL A 35 -5.39 -2.55 -7.90
CA VAL A 35 -4.74 -3.39 -8.91
C VAL A 35 -3.90 -2.55 -9.88
N LYS A 36 -4.44 -1.42 -10.37
CA LYS A 36 -3.75 -0.57 -11.34
C LYS A 36 -2.61 0.23 -10.72
N TYR A 37 -2.85 0.90 -9.60
CA TYR A 37 -1.90 1.85 -9.00
C TYR A 37 -1.06 1.26 -7.89
N PHE A 38 -1.46 0.12 -7.34
CA PHE A 38 -0.76 -0.54 -6.24
C PHE A 38 -0.49 -2.03 -6.55
N PRO A 39 0.19 -2.32 -7.67
CA PRO A 39 0.42 -3.69 -8.10
C PRO A 39 1.24 -4.47 -7.07
N LYS A 40 1.19 -5.80 -7.18
CA LYS A 40 1.91 -6.72 -6.28
C LYS A 40 3.43 -6.42 -6.23
N SER A 41 4.02 -6.01 -7.34
CA SER A 41 5.43 -5.60 -7.41
C SER A 41 5.75 -4.39 -6.54
N VAL A 42 4.90 -3.35 -6.57
CA VAL A 42 5.05 -2.16 -5.74
C VAL A 42 4.89 -2.52 -4.26
N ARG A 43 3.93 -3.39 -3.92
CA ARG A 43 3.79 -3.92 -2.56
C ARG A 43 5.04 -4.66 -2.09
N HIS A 44 5.55 -5.58 -2.88
CA HIS A 44 6.77 -6.32 -2.53
C HIS A 44 8.01 -5.44 -2.45
N ALA A 45 8.10 -4.41 -3.29
CA ALA A 45 9.19 -3.43 -3.18
C ALA A 45 9.13 -2.69 -1.85
N ARG A 46 7.93 -2.25 -1.41
CA ARG A 46 7.73 -1.60 -0.10
C ARG A 46 8.00 -2.54 1.06
N GLU A 47 7.58 -3.81 0.97
CA GLU A 47 7.91 -4.84 1.97
C GLU A 47 9.42 -5.09 2.05
N ALA A 48 10.10 -5.18 0.91
CA ALA A 48 11.56 -5.37 0.87
C ALA A 48 12.31 -4.16 1.43
N GLU A 49 11.83 -2.94 1.14
CA GLU A 49 12.35 -1.70 1.72
C GLU A 49 12.18 -1.70 3.25
N PHE A 50 11.00 -2.08 3.75
CA PHE A 50 10.75 -2.21 5.18
C PHE A 50 11.67 -3.24 5.86
N MET A 51 11.84 -4.41 5.26
CA MET A 51 12.70 -5.47 5.82
C MET A 51 14.18 -5.10 5.86
N ARG A 52 14.61 -4.16 5.00
CA ARG A 52 15.98 -3.63 4.95
C ARG A 52 16.11 -2.31 5.72
N LEU A 53 15.02 -1.78 6.27
CA LEU A 53 15.03 -0.50 6.98
C LEU A 53 15.85 -0.63 8.26
N GLN A 54 17.02 0.01 8.27
CA GLN A 54 17.89 0.16 9.42
C GLN A 54 18.03 1.66 9.70
N GLN A 55 18.22 2.03 10.96
CA GLN A 55 18.38 3.45 11.32
C GLN A 55 19.62 4.06 10.63
N GLY A 56 20.76 3.37 10.66
CA GLY A 56 22.01 3.89 10.08
C GLY A 56 22.35 5.26 10.68
N GLU A 57 22.63 6.23 9.81
CA GLU A 57 22.92 7.63 10.17
C GLU A 57 21.66 8.52 10.28
N MET A 58 20.46 7.97 10.06
CA MET A 58 19.22 8.75 10.19
C MET A 58 18.96 9.16 11.64
N LEU A 59 18.35 10.34 11.81
CA LEU A 59 17.80 10.71 13.10
C LEU A 59 16.70 9.73 13.49
N VAL A 60 16.56 9.48 14.80
CA VAL A 60 15.53 8.58 15.34
C VAL A 60 14.13 8.98 14.88
N THR A 61 13.85 10.27 14.77
CA THR A 61 12.57 10.81 14.29
C THR A 61 12.33 10.51 12.80
N GLU A 62 13.37 10.63 11.96
CA GLU A 62 13.30 10.30 10.53
C GLU A 62 13.10 8.80 10.31
N TYR A 63 13.82 7.99 11.08
CA TYR A 63 13.63 6.54 11.08
C TYR A 63 12.20 6.16 11.49
N ALA A 64 11.67 6.74 12.57
CA ALA A 64 10.31 6.47 13.04
C ALA A 64 9.26 6.83 11.97
N MET A 65 9.39 8.00 11.33
CA MET A 65 8.49 8.39 10.23
C MET A 65 8.55 7.41 9.05
N ARG A 66 9.75 6.96 8.66
CA ARG A 66 9.92 5.95 7.61
C ARG A 66 9.35 4.59 8.01
N PHE A 67 9.57 4.16 9.24
CA PHE A 67 9.05 2.92 9.77
C PHE A 67 7.52 2.91 9.75
N GLU A 68 6.87 3.95 10.27
CA GLU A 68 5.41 4.07 10.28
C GLU A 68 4.82 4.12 8.87
N HIS A 69 5.49 4.84 7.95
CA HIS A 69 5.07 4.91 6.56
C HIS A 69 5.08 3.53 5.90
N LEU A 70 6.19 2.79 6.05
CA LEU A 70 6.37 1.48 5.44
C LEU A 70 5.52 0.39 6.13
N ALA A 71 5.30 0.49 7.44
CA ALA A 71 4.46 -0.44 8.20
C ALA A 71 3.01 -0.47 7.73
N ARG A 72 2.49 0.63 7.16
CA ARG A 72 1.12 0.68 6.60
C ARG A 72 0.92 -0.27 5.43
N PHE A 73 1.97 -0.58 4.68
CA PHE A 73 1.93 -1.54 3.58
C PHE A 73 2.02 -2.99 4.05
N TYR A 74 2.24 -3.18 5.36
CA TYR A 74 2.42 -4.47 6.01
C TYR A 74 1.18 -4.84 6.84
N THR A 75 0.03 -5.08 6.21
CA THR A 75 -1.20 -5.52 6.90
C THR A 75 -1.89 -6.70 6.20
N GLN A 76 -1.67 -7.92 6.71
CA GLN A 76 -2.62 -8.72 7.53
C GLN A 76 -2.14 -10.18 7.70
N ALA A 77 -1.23 -10.68 6.86
CA ALA A 77 -0.70 -12.06 6.96
C ALA A 77 0.47 -12.23 7.98
N THR A 78 1.05 -11.12 8.42
CA THR A 78 2.37 -11.10 9.08
C THR A 78 2.34 -10.63 10.52
N SER A 79 1.15 -10.37 11.09
CA SER A 79 0.96 -10.03 12.51
C SER A 79 1.60 -11.07 13.46
N LYS A 80 1.70 -12.34 13.04
CA LYS A 80 2.41 -13.38 13.83
C LYS A 80 3.93 -13.24 13.86
N ARG A 81 4.55 -12.49 12.94
CA ARG A 81 6.02 -12.38 12.82
C ARG A 81 6.62 -11.14 13.49
N LEU A 82 5.84 -10.07 13.65
CA LEU A 82 6.31 -8.83 14.28
C LEU A 82 6.41 -8.90 15.80
N GLY A 83 5.78 -9.89 16.44
CA GLY A 83 5.99 -10.18 17.87
C GLY A 83 7.45 -10.51 18.22
N SER A 84 8.28 -10.87 17.23
CA SER A 84 9.71 -11.13 17.43
C SER A 84 10.60 -9.90 17.22
N VAL A 85 10.15 -8.86 16.53
CA VAL A 85 10.96 -7.66 16.22
C VAL A 85 10.82 -6.60 17.32
N GLY A 86 9.65 -6.50 17.95
CA GLY A 86 9.44 -5.63 19.12
C GLY A 86 10.33 -5.98 20.33
N SER A 87 10.88 -7.20 20.37
CA SER A 87 11.83 -7.66 21.39
C SER A 87 13.23 -7.08 21.22
N LEU A 88 13.59 -6.61 20.02
CA LEU A 88 14.94 -6.09 19.72
C LEU A 88 15.11 -4.61 20.07
N LEU A 89 14.04 -3.90 20.42
CA LEU A 89 14.08 -2.49 20.85
C LEU A 89 14.05 -2.33 22.39
N LYS A 90 14.22 -3.43 23.14
CA LYS A 90 14.24 -3.41 24.62
C LYS A 90 15.54 -3.92 25.26
N ALA A 91 16.62 -4.06 24.49
CA ALA A 91 17.94 -4.41 25.04
C ALA A 91 18.86 -3.19 25.05
#